data_AF-A0A399NSI5-F1
#
_entry.id   AF-A0A399NSI5-F1
#
_cell.length_a   1.000
_cell.length_b   1.000
_cell.length_c   1.000
_cell.angle_alpha   90.00
_cell.angle_beta   90.00
_cell.angle_gamma   90.00
#
_symmetry.space_group_name_H-M   'P 1'
#
loop_
_entity.id
_entity.type
_entity.pdbx_description
1 polymer ?
#
loop_
_entity_poly.entity_id
_entity_poly.type
_entity_poly.pdbx_seq_one_letter_code
_entity_poly.pdbx_strand_id
1 'polypeptide(L)'
;AAPFTAAATPTIAGTSRVGFTLSAQAGVWTPWPAFSYAWLRDGVAIAGQTGATYRVQAGDAGSRISVTVTGTKTGYATQSLTSVELQVPAASTPTPTPAPTTPAPTPTPTA
;
A
#
# COMPACT_ATOMS: atom_id res chain seq x y z
N ALA A 1 4.01 21.31 25.53
CA ALA A 1 2.95 20.40 25.06
C ALA A 1 3.24 19.00 25.59
N ALA A 2 2.24 18.26 26.06
CA ALA A 2 2.46 16.93 26.64
C ALA A 2 2.81 15.90 25.53
N PRO A 3 3.73 14.95 25.78
CA PRO A 3 3.97 13.87 24.83
C PRO A 3 2.80 12.89 24.81
N PHE A 4 2.66 12.15 23.70
CA PHE A 4 1.79 10.98 23.68
C PHE A 4 2.37 9.90 24.59
N THR A 5 1.54 9.30 25.42
CA THR A 5 1.94 8.20 26.31
C THR A 5 2.02 6.87 25.58
N ALA A 6 1.26 6.71 24.50
CA ALA A 6 1.38 5.58 23.59
C ALA A 6 1.22 6.03 22.14
N ALA A 7 2.12 5.57 21.27
CA ALA A 7 2.00 5.73 19.83
C ALA A 7 2.56 4.48 19.16
N ALA A 8 1.66 3.64 18.64
CA ALA A 8 2.05 2.46 17.89
C ALA A 8 2.59 2.85 16.51
N THR A 9 3.59 2.12 16.04
CA THR A 9 4.07 2.24 14.66
C THR A 9 2.95 1.89 13.70
N PRO A 10 2.63 2.78 12.74
CA PRO A 10 1.57 2.52 11.79
C PRO A 10 1.95 1.38 10.85
N THR A 11 0.97 0.54 10.49
CA THR A 11 1.15 -0.58 9.56
C THR A 11 0.29 -0.37 8.33
N ILE A 12 0.78 -0.79 7.16
CA ILE A 12 -0.02 -0.82 5.93
C ILE A 12 -0.55 -2.23 5.76
N ALA A 13 -1.87 -2.35 5.67
CA ALA A 13 -2.56 -3.58 5.32
C ALA A 13 -3.06 -3.50 3.87
N GLY A 14 -2.99 -4.62 3.14
CA GLY A 14 -3.44 -4.72 1.77
C GLY A 14 -2.36 -5.28 0.85
N THR A 15 -2.69 -5.38 -0.44
CA THR A 15 -1.78 -5.88 -1.46
C THR A 15 -1.12 -4.70 -2.15
N SER A 16 0.21 -4.60 -2.10
CA SER A 16 1.00 -3.61 -2.86
C SER A 16 1.02 -3.96 -4.33
N ARG A 17 -0.13 -3.92 -5.01
CA ARG A 17 -0.23 -4.24 -6.43
C ARG A 17 -1.09 -3.20 -7.11
N VAL A 18 -0.73 -2.81 -8.33
CA VAL A 18 -1.48 -1.85 -9.13
C VAL A 18 -2.96 -2.24 -9.19
N GLY A 19 -3.84 -1.27 -8.90
CA GLY A 19 -5.28 -1.43 -8.87
C GLY A 19 -5.86 -1.85 -7.51
N PHE A 20 -5.01 -2.31 -6.58
CA PHE A 20 -5.41 -2.67 -5.21
C PHE A 20 -5.36 -1.46 -4.28
N THR A 21 -6.08 -1.58 -3.17
CA THR A 21 -6.16 -0.55 -2.13
C THR A 21 -5.34 -0.98 -0.93
N LEU A 22 -4.44 -0.10 -0.51
CA LEU A 22 -3.70 -0.15 0.73
C LEU A 22 -4.47 0.62 1.81
N SER A 23 -4.39 0.14 3.04
CA SER A 23 -5.06 0.71 4.20
C SER A 23 -4.04 0.96 5.30
N ALA A 24 -3.92 2.21 5.72
CA ALA A 24 -3.04 2.66 6.78
C ALA A 24 -3.71 2.45 8.14
N GLN A 25 -3.09 1.63 8.98
CA GLN A 25 -3.52 1.40 10.35
C GLN A 25 -2.58 2.18 11.27
N ALA A 26 -3.08 3.24 11.89
CA ALA A 26 -2.31 4.04 12.84
C ALA A 26 -1.93 3.25 14.11
N GLY A 27 -2.65 2.17 14.42
CA GLY A 27 -2.49 1.40 15.65
C GLY A 27 -3.08 2.11 16.88
N VAL A 28 -2.60 1.75 18.06
CA VAL A 28 -3.09 2.31 19.34
C VAL A 28 -2.33 3.60 19.66
N TRP A 29 -3.07 4.68 19.92
CA TRP A 29 -2.53 5.97 20.34
C TRP A 29 -3.25 6.47 21.58
N THR A 30 -2.49 6.92 22.57
CA THR A 30 -3.03 7.43 23.82
C THR A 30 -2.34 8.74 24.20
N PRO A 31 -3.11 9.81 24.46
CA PRO A 31 -4.55 9.96 24.20
C PRO A 31 -4.86 10.07 22.70
N TRP A 32 -6.08 9.73 22.28
CA TRP A 32 -6.45 9.69 20.85
C TRP A 32 -6.34 11.07 20.18
N PRO A 33 -5.46 11.25 19.17
CA PRO A 33 -5.29 12.51 18.45
C PRO A 33 -6.10 12.58 17.15
N ALA A 34 -6.06 13.73 16.49
CA ALA A 34 -6.41 13.84 15.08
C ALA A 34 -5.26 13.27 14.23
N PHE A 35 -5.57 12.30 13.37
CA PHE A 35 -4.59 11.71 12.47
C PHE A 35 -4.62 12.39 11.11
N SER A 36 -3.45 12.77 10.63
CA SER A 36 -3.21 13.10 9.23
C SER A 36 -2.35 12.02 8.62
N TYR A 37 -2.76 11.53 7.45
CA TYR A 37 -1.97 10.57 6.68
C TYR A 37 -1.23 11.32 5.58
N ALA A 38 -0.05 10.86 5.22
CA ALA A 38 0.68 11.33 4.06
C ALA A 38 1.30 10.11 3.40
N TRP A 39 0.78 9.72 2.24
CA TRP A 39 1.35 8.62 1.48
C TRP A 39 2.61 9.08 0.76
N LEU A 40 3.64 8.25 0.76
CA LEU A 40 4.90 8.48 0.06
C LEU A 40 5.13 7.36 -0.95
N ARG A 41 5.68 7.74 -2.09
CA ARG A 41 6.13 6.86 -3.15
C ARG A 41 7.62 7.06 -3.39
N ASP A 42 8.40 6.01 -3.19
CA ASP A 42 9.87 6.04 -3.24
C ASP A 42 10.45 7.18 -2.39
N GLY A 43 9.86 7.41 -1.21
CA GLY A 43 10.24 8.50 -0.30
C GLY A 43 9.69 9.88 -0.67
N VAL A 44 8.96 10.02 -1.78
CA VAL A 44 8.35 11.28 -2.22
C VAL A 44 6.88 11.33 -1.80
N ALA A 45 6.48 12.36 -1.06
CA ALA A 45 5.08 12.53 -0.67
C ALA A 45 4.15 12.70 -1.89
N ILE A 46 3.06 11.95 -1.91
CA ILE A 46 2.05 11.99 -2.96
C ILE A 46 1.02 13.07 -2.61
N ALA A 47 1.04 14.18 -3.36
CA ALA A 47 0.13 15.30 -3.13
C ALA A 47 -1.34 14.85 -3.26
N GLY A 48 -2.17 15.24 -2.27
CA GLY A 48 -3.59 14.89 -2.22
C GLY A 48 -3.88 13.50 -1.63
N GLN A 49 -2.87 12.71 -1.30
CA GLN A 49 -3.05 11.41 -0.65
C GLN A 49 -2.84 11.53 0.84
N THR A 50 -3.89 12.01 1.50
CA THR A 50 -3.95 12.14 2.96
C THR A 50 -5.04 11.30 3.60
N GLY A 51 -5.64 10.39 2.83
CA GLY A 51 -6.62 9.44 3.32
C GLY A 51 -5.96 8.29 4.08
N ALA A 52 -6.73 7.62 4.94
CA ALA A 52 -6.30 6.36 5.55
C ALA A 52 -6.18 5.22 4.52
N THR A 53 -6.73 5.38 3.32
CA THR A 53 -6.60 4.41 2.23
C THR A 53 -5.93 5.04 1.02
N TYR A 54 -5.14 4.23 0.31
CA TYR A 54 -4.48 4.62 -0.92
C TYR A 54 -4.67 3.54 -1.97
N ARG A 55 -5.13 3.94 -3.16
CA ARG A 55 -5.24 3.01 -4.28
C ARG A 55 -3.96 3.08 -5.08
N VAL A 56 -3.25 1.95 -5.16
CA VAL A 56 -2.02 1.82 -5.93
C VAL A 56 -2.34 2.08 -7.40
N GLN A 57 -1.74 3.14 -7.95
CA GLN A 57 -1.92 3.54 -9.33
C GLN A 57 -0.92 2.81 -10.23
N ALA A 58 -1.17 2.78 -11.53
CA ALA A 58 -0.26 2.13 -12.48
C ALA A 58 1.15 2.74 -12.47
N GLY A 59 1.27 4.04 -12.15
CA GLY A 59 2.54 4.73 -12.00
C GLY A 59 3.35 4.35 -10.76
N ASP A 60 2.80 3.52 -9.86
CA ASP A 60 3.48 3.04 -8.66
C ASP A 60 4.07 1.63 -8.84
N ALA A 61 3.92 1.04 -10.03
CA ALA A 61 4.48 -0.28 -10.32
C ALA A 61 6.00 -0.25 -10.22
N GLY A 62 6.58 -1.04 -9.32
CA GLY A 62 8.03 -1.05 -9.07
C GLY A 62 8.49 -0.02 -8.03
N SER A 63 7.57 0.81 -7.52
CA SER A 63 7.84 1.80 -6.47
C SER A 63 7.61 1.23 -5.07
N ARG A 64 8.26 1.85 -4.07
CA ARG A 64 7.95 1.61 -2.65
C ARG A 64 6.88 2.57 -2.17
N ILE A 65 5.84 2.06 -1.52
CA ILE A 65 4.78 2.87 -0.92
C ILE A 65 4.90 2.83 0.59
N SER A 66 4.94 4.00 1.24
CA SER A 66 4.88 4.15 2.69
C SER A 66 3.84 5.17 3.09
N VAL A 67 3.47 5.19 4.37
CA VAL A 67 2.55 6.19 4.91
C VAL A 67 3.14 6.79 6.18
N THR A 68 3.16 8.11 6.24
CA THR A 68 3.46 8.85 7.47
C THR A 68 2.15 9.24 8.12
N VAL A 69 1.95 8.79 9.35
CA VAL A 69 0.82 9.13 10.20
C VAL A 69 1.27 10.19 11.19
N THR A 70 0.63 11.35 11.14
CA THR A 70 0.89 12.47 12.04
C THR A 70 -0.28 12.64 13.00
N GLY A 71 -0.05 12.37 14.28
CA GLY A 71 -1.00 12.62 15.36
C GLY A 71 -0.83 14.02 15.91
N THR A 72 -1.90 14.83 15.84
CA THR A 72 -1.94 16.18 16.41
C THR A 72 -3.10 16.29 17.41
N LYS A 73 -2.86 16.85 18.59
CA LYS A 73 -3.90 17.07 19.60
C LYS A 73 -3.62 18.36 20.35
N THR A 74 -4.67 19.15 20.61
CA THR A 74 -4.56 20.41 21.35
C THR A 74 -3.95 20.16 22.74
N GLY A 75 -2.88 20.88 23.06
CA GLY A 75 -2.13 20.71 24.31
C GLY A 75 -1.04 19.64 24.28
N TYR A 76 -0.92 18.87 23.19
CA TYR A 76 0.07 17.79 23.02
C TYR A 76 1.08 18.09 21.91
N ALA A 77 2.25 17.49 22.02
CA ALA A 77 3.30 17.59 21.01
C ALA A 77 2.89 16.77 19.78
N THR A 78 2.97 17.36 18.58
CA THR A 78 2.72 16.63 17.34
C THR A 78 3.74 15.51 17.17
N GLN A 79 3.26 14.32 16.82
CA GLN A 79 4.11 13.16 16.63
C GLN A 79 3.81 12.53 15.27
N SER A 80 4.86 12.34 14.48
CA SER A 80 4.80 11.70 13.16
C SER A 80 5.51 10.36 13.20
N LEU A 81 4.82 9.31 12.78
CA LEU A 81 5.36 7.96 12.65
C LEU A 81 5.21 7.50 11.21
N THR A 82 6.26 6.89 10.66
CA THR A 82 6.24 6.35 9.30
C THR A 82 6.11 4.84 9.35
N SER A 83 5.28 4.28 8.48
CA SER A 83 5.10 2.83 8.37
C SER A 83 6.27 2.17 7.66
N VAL A 84 6.29 0.83 7.70
CA VAL A 84 7.12 0.03 6.78
C VAL A 84 6.78 0.37 5.33
N GLU A 85 7.80 0.42 4.48
CA GLU A 85 7.66 0.60 3.04
C GLU A 85 7.21 -0.72 2.39
N LEU A 86 6.05 -0.69 1.75
CA LEU A 86 5.52 -1.80 0.96
C LEU A 86 6.01 -1.65 -0.48
N GLN A 87 6.88 -2.56 -0.91
CA GLN A 87 7.30 -2.61 -2.30
C GLN A 87 6.13 -3.08 -3.16
N VAL A 88 5.76 -2.27 -4.16
CA VAL A 88 4.84 -2.68 -5.22
C VAL A 88 5.67 -3.45 -6.23
N PRO A 89 5.47 -4.77 -6.41
CA PRO A 89 6.16 -5.48 -7.48
C PRO A 89 5.80 -4.78 -8.79
N ALA A 90 6.82 -4.37 -9.55
CA ALA A 90 6.62 -4.08 -10.96
C ALA A 90 5.91 -5.31 -11.51
N ALA A 91 4.80 -5.11 -12.24
CA ALA A 91 4.07 -6.23 -12.80
C ALA A 91 5.07 -7.06 -13.61
N SER A 92 5.53 -8.18 -13.05
CA SER A 92 5.94 -9.31 -13.85
C SER A 92 4.71 -9.52 -14.71
N THR A 93 4.84 -9.31 -16.01
CA THR A 93 3.90 -9.86 -16.98
C THR A 93 3.41 -11.18 -16.41
N PRO A 94 2.09 -11.43 -16.27
CA PRO A 94 1.70 -12.81 -16.10
C PRO A 94 2.42 -13.52 -17.24
N THR A 95 3.28 -14.49 -16.92
CA THR A 95 3.70 -15.49 -17.91
C THR A 95 2.43 -15.78 -18.71
N PRO A 96 2.44 -15.64 -20.04
CA PRO A 96 1.23 -15.89 -20.80
C PRO A 96 0.69 -17.21 -20.26
N THR A 97 -0.56 -17.19 -19.80
CA THR A 97 -1.33 -18.41 -19.60
C THR A 97 -0.89 -19.33 -20.73
N PRO A 98 -0.27 -20.52 -20.49
CA PRO A 98 -0.14 -21.45 -21.58
C PRO A 98 -1.58 -21.61 -22.05
N ALA A 99 -1.88 -21.06 -23.23
CA ALA A 99 -3.19 -21.22 -23.83
C ALA A 99 -3.49 -22.71 -23.69
N PRO A 100 -4.70 -23.13 -23.28
CA PRO A 100 -5.03 -24.53 -23.34
C PRO A 100 -4.78 -24.95 -24.79
N THR A 101 -3.69 -25.68 -25.02
CA THR A 101 -3.41 -26.29 -26.31
C THR A 101 -4.60 -27.16 -26.55
N THR A 102 -5.48 -26.74 -27.46
CA THR A 102 -6.46 -27.62 -28.07
C THR A 102 -5.70 -28.89 -28.45
N PRO A 103 -6.01 -30.06 -27.86
CA PRO A 103 -5.44 -31.28 -28.40
C PRO A 103 -6.05 -31.42 -29.80
N ALA A 104 -5.24 -31.25 -30.83
CA ALA A 104 -5.58 -31.69 -32.16
C ALA A 104 -5.41 -33.21 -32.22
N PRO A 105 -6.46 -34.02 -32.43
CA PRO A 105 -6.27 -35.35 -32.98
C PRO A 105 -6.01 -35.23 -34.49
N THR A 106 -4.78 -35.59 -34.84
CA THR A 106 -4.16 -35.97 -36.14
C THR A 106 -5.03 -37.00 -36.93
N PRO A 107 -4.86 -37.15 -38.27
CA PRO A 107 -5.94 -37.49 -39.21
C PRO A 107 -6.37 -38.96 -39.27
N THR A 108 -7.51 -39.15 -39.95
CA THR A 108 -8.21 -40.37 -40.36
C THR A 108 -7.30 -41.52 -40.81
N PRO A 109 -7.44 -42.74 -40.25
CA PRO A 109 -6.92 -43.96 -40.87
C PRO A 109 -7.87 -44.48 -41.96
N THR A 110 -7.34 -44.57 -43.18
CA THR A 110 -7.95 -45.24 -44.34
C THR A 110 -7.90 -46.76 -44.17
N ALA A 111 -9.02 -47.44 -44.48
CA ALA A 111 -9.08 -48.85 -44.84
C ALA A 111 -10.00 -49.00 -46.05
#